data_AF-A0A2S9K1I4-F1
#
_entry.id   AF-A0A2S9K1I4-F1
#
_cell.length_a   1.000
_cell.length_b   1.000
_cell.length_c   1.000
_cell.angle_alpha   90.00
_cell.angle_beta   90.00
_cell.angle_gamma   90.00
#
_symmetry.space_group_name_H-M   'P 1'
#
loop_
_entity.id
_entity.type
_entity.pdbx_description
1 polymer ?
#
loop_
_entity_poly.entity_id
_entity_poly.type
_entity_poly.pdbx_seq_one_letter_code
_entity_poly.pdbx_strand_id
1 'polypeptide(L)'
;MADTASIELVHAPVVDLPSRIQTALARIMGCDGGGLDSLTYRERSLLARLTRNISLQDPYRSVRVSVDTLACALQTCHKTIQRTFNSLKEKGWINRDQVKKRSGMQIADTWLTSRALEVLGLATRLSRSASDNMSGASSLSTMSEDSQQIPGSSENKNQIPEDLVLLEQIGLKPGAIFKLMGEATKMGHRLGQIVRAAAPLIRAAQFPFGYLRKLIETDRDWANYTCAATLREKEATQAVEVKVQKNTAQAVIEAAMPAGALLTNAAGRQVWMMRYGAVYSCPVDDLDKADSLRRYARVADLAKMAEAIRAGKLFLYGSRRE
;
A
#
# COMPACT_ATOMS: atom_id res chain seq x y z
N MET A 1 54.43 16.22 -35.82
CA MET A 1 53.48 15.13 -36.13
C MET A 1 52.30 15.29 -35.19
N ALA A 2 51.20 15.84 -35.69
CA ALA A 2 49.99 16.06 -34.92
C ALA A 2 48.99 14.98 -35.34
N ASP A 3 48.69 14.06 -34.42
CA ASP A 3 47.70 12.99 -34.63
C ASP A 3 46.31 13.59 -34.75
N THR A 4 45.81 13.65 -35.97
CA THR A 4 44.38 13.82 -36.27
C THR A 4 43.67 12.51 -36.00
N ALA A 5 43.29 12.28 -34.74
CA ALA A 5 42.36 11.22 -34.39
C ALA A 5 40.96 11.61 -34.88
N SER A 6 40.54 11.01 -35.98
CA SER A 6 39.18 11.05 -36.51
C SER A 6 38.19 10.62 -35.43
N ILE A 7 37.44 11.58 -34.90
CA ILE A 7 36.31 11.32 -34.02
C ILE A 7 35.20 10.75 -34.90
N GLU A 8 35.09 9.43 -34.96
CA GLU A 8 33.89 8.77 -35.48
C GLU A 8 32.69 9.21 -34.63
N LEU A 9 31.93 10.16 -35.16
CA LEU A 9 30.62 10.52 -34.65
C LEU A 9 29.74 9.27 -34.78
N VAL A 10 29.60 8.52 -33.69
CA VAL A 10 28.58 7.49 -33.51
C VAL A 10 27.23 8.18 -33.64
N HIS A 11 26.65 8.17 -34.85
CA HIS A 11 25.34 8.73 -35.11
C HIS A 11 24.33 7.84 -34.38
N ALA A 12 23.58 8.43 -33.45
CA ALA A 12 22.48 7.74 -32.79
C ALA A 12 21.53 7.15 -33.85
N PRO A 13 20.98 5.94 -33.63
CA PRO A 13 20.08 5.31 -34.60
C PRO A 13 18.91 6.23 -34.91
N VAL A 14 18.51 6.27 -36.18
CA VAL A 14 17.35 7.04 -36.64
C VAL A 14 16.12 6.50 -35.91
N VAL A 15 15.56 7.31 -35.01
CA VAL A 15 14.34 6.96 -34.30
C VAL A 15 13.16 7.37 -35.18
N ASP A 16 12.50 6.39 -35.77
CA ASP A 16 11.27 6.62 -36.55
C ASP A 16 10.15 7.04 -35.60
N LEU A 17 9.73 8.30 -35.76
CA LEU A 17 8.59 8.83 -35.02
C LEU A 17 7.28 8.36 -35.68
N PRO A 18 6.22 8.11 -34.92
CA PRO A 18 4.90 7.87 -35.48
C PRO A 18 4.45 8.97 -36.45
N SER A 19 3.75 8.60 -37.52
CA SER A 19 3.32 9.52 -38.60
C SER A 19 2.61 10.78 -38.07
N ARG A 20 1.70 10.63 -37.09
CA ARG A 20 1.00 11.78 -36.48
C ARG A 20 1.95 12.79 -35.82
N ILE A 21 3.02 12.31 -35.18
CA ILE A 21 4.04 13.17 -34.59
C ILE A 21 4.87 13.82 -35.71
N GLN A 22 5.25 13.07 -36.75
CA GLN A 22 5.96 13.64 -37.91
C GLN A 22 5.15 14.76 -38.58
N THR A 23 3.86 14.56 -38.82
CA THR A 23 2.96 15.58 -39.37
C THR A 23 2.85 16.80 -38.44
N ALA A 24 2.73 16.58 -37.13
CA ALA A 24 2.70 17.69 -36.17
C ALA A 24 4.00 18.50 -36.20
N LEU A 25 5.16 17.85 -36.30
CA LEU A 25 6.45 18.51 -36.44
C LEU A 25 6.56 19.30 -37.74
N ALA A 26 6.10 18.73 -38.86
CA ALA A 26 6.05 19.41 -40.15
C ALA A 26 5.19 20.68 -40.05
N ARG A 27 4.00 20.60 -39.44
CA ARG A 27 3.12 21.77 -39.24
C ARG A 27 3.77 22.86 -38.40
N ILE A 28 4.44 22.48 -37.31
CA ILE A 28 5.14 23.43 -36.43
C ILE A 28 6.23 24.16 -37.19
N MET A 29 7.02 23.46 -38.00
CA MET A 29 8.17 24.06 -38.68
C MET A 29 7.76 24.81 -39.95
N GLY A 30 6.76 24.30 -40.67
CA GLY A 30 6.17 24.88 -41.89
C GLY A 30 5.21 26.03 -41.66
N CYS A 31 4.76 26.25 -40.41
CA CYS A 31 3.77 27.27 -40.04
C CYS A 31 2.42 27.07 -40.73
N ASP A 32 1.94 25.84 -40.81
CA ASP A 32 0.76 25.44 -41.61
C ASP A 32 -0.60 25.89 -41.00
N GLY A 33 -0.71 27.16 -40.61
CA GLY A 33 -1.93 27.78 -40.08
C GLY A 33 -2.16 27.59 -38.58
N GLY A 34 -3.36 27.94 -38.11
CA GLY A 34 -3.78 27.79 -36.71
C GLY A 34 -3.11 28.74 -35.70
N GLY A 35 -2.38 29.75 -36.19
CA GLY A 35 -1.62 30.70 -35.39
C GLY A 35 -0.16 30.32 -35.15
N LEU A 36 0.35 29.26 -35.80
CA LEU A 36 1.76 28.85 -35.71
C LEU A 36 2.72 29.86 -36.36
N ASP A 37 2.23 30.63 -37.33
CA ASP A 37 2.90 31.77 -37.96
C ASP A 37 3.26 32.89 -36.96
N SER A 38 2.44 33.08 -35.93
CA SER A 38 2.71 34.04 -34.84
C SER A 38 3.84 33.61 -33.87
N LEU A 39 4.32 32.36 -34.00
CA LEU A 39 5.40 31.83 -33.18
C LEU A 39 6.76 32.10 -33.83
N THR A 40 7.68 32.63 -33.02
CA THR A 40 9.10 32.77 -33.38
C THR A 40 9.73 31.40 -33.59
N TYR A 41 10.81 31.35 -34.37
CA TYR A 41 11.55 30.09 -34.60
C TYR A 41 11.94 29.37 -33.30
N ARG A 42 12.31 30.11 -32.24
CA ARG A 42 12.66 29.54 -30.94
C ARG A 42 11.46 28.90 -30.24
N GLU A 43 10.30 29.55 -30.28
CA GLU A 43 9.05 29.03 -29.74
C GLU A 43 8.62 27.76 -30.49
N ARG A 44 8.71 27.77 -31.82
CA ARG A 44 8.41 26.59 -32.66
C ARG A 44 9.37 25.45 -32.38
N SER A 45 10.66 25.73 -32.24
CA SER A 45 11.67 24.72 -31.91
C SER A 45 11.42 24.08 -30.53
N LEU A 46 11.05 24.88 -29.52
CA LEU A 46 10.70 24.36 -28.21
C LEU A 46 9.41 23.52 -28.26
N LEU A 47 8.38 24.02 -28.95
CA LEU A 47 7.12 23.30 -29.15
C LEU A 47 7.35 21.97 -29.86
N ALA A 48 8.17 21.94 -30.92
CA ALA A 48 8.54 20.72 -31.63
C ALA A 48 9.22 19.69 -30.71
N ARG A 49 10.14 20.12 -29.84
CA ARG A 49 10.79 19.23 -28.87
C ARG A 49 9.80 18.68 -27.85
N LEU A 50 8.81 19.46 -27.42
CA LEU A 50 7.74 18.97 -26.54
C LEU A 50 6.86 17.95 -27.27
N THR A 51 6.47 18.25 -28.51
CA THR A 51 5.61 17.40 -29.34
C THR A 51 6.20 16.02 -29.59
N ARG A 52 7.53 15.91 -29.72
CA ARG A 52 8.22 14.62 -29.86
C ARG A 52 8.02 13.68 -28.67
N ASN A 53 7.69 14.21 -27.49
CA ASN A 53 7.55 13.45 -26.25
C ASN A 53 6.08 13.18 -25.85
N ILE A 54 5.12 13.47 -26.74
CA ILE A 54 3.69 13.28 -26.47
C ILE A 54 3.28 11.81 -26.66
N SER A 55 2.40 11.34 -25.77
CA SER A 55 1.75 10.03 -25.92
C SER A 55 0.62 10.12 -26.94
N LEU A 56 0.66 9.31 -28.00
CA LEU A 56 -0.43 9.23 -28.98
C LEU A 56 -1.71 8.59 -28.42
N GLN A 57 -1.59 7.73 -27.40
CA GLN A 57 -2.73 7.10 -26.75
C GLN A 57 -3.51 8.09 -25.87
N ASP A 58 -2.82 9.11 -25.35
CA ASP A 58 -3.42 10.15 -24.51
C ASP A 58 -2.69 11.48 -24.75
N PRO A 59 -3.09 12.23 -25.79
CA PRO A 59 -2.45 13.49 -26.16
C PRO A 59 -2.62 14.60 -25.12
N TYR A 60 -3.59 14.47 -24.22
CA TYR A 60 -3.87 15.44 -23.15
C TYR A 60 -3.00 15.22 -21.91
N ARG A 61 -2.20 14.15 -21.87
CA ARG A 61 -1.30 13.87 -20.76
C ARG A 61 -0.16 14.89 -20.68
N SER A 62 0.30 15.17 -19.45
CA SER A 62 1.48 16.02 -19.26
C SER A 62 2.76 15.40 -19.81
N VAL A 63 3.54 16.24 -20.48
CA VAL A 63 4.90 15.98 -20.92
C VAL A 63 5.87 16.50 -19.87
N ARG A 64 6.79 15.64 -19.45
CA ARG A 64 7.82 15.94 -18.45
C ARG A 64 9.20 15.84 -19.09
N VAL A 65 9.80 16.99 -19.36
CA VAL A 65 11.19 17.08 -19.87
C VAL A 65 11.94 18.10 -19.03
N SER A 66 13.16 17.76 -18.61
CA SER A 66 14.00 18.66 -17.82
C SER A 66 14.41 19.88 -18.66
N VAL A 67 14.64 21.00 -17.98
CA VAL A 67 15.16 22.22 -18.64
C VAL A 67 16.55 21.96 -19.20
N ASP A 68 17.38 21.17 -18.52
CA ASP A 68 18.73 20.79 -18.99
C ASP A 68 18.68 20.04 -20.34
N THR A 69 17.79 19.06 -20.47
CA THR A 69 17.65 18.28 -21.72
C THR A 69 17.19 19.18 -22.87
N LEU A 70 16.25 20.09 -22.61
CA LEU A 70 15.78 21.04 -23.63
C LEU A 70 16.84 22.07 -24.00
N ALA A 71 17.58 22.58 -23.01
CA ALA A 71 18.69 23.51 -23.19
C ALA A 71 19.78 22.89 -24.05
N CYS A 72 20.18 21.64 -23.75
CA CYS A 72 21.16 20.89 -24.54
C CYS A 72 20.64 20.61 -25.96
N ALA A 73 19.39 20.16 -26.11
CA ALA A 73 18.82 19.77 -27.40
C ALA A 73 18.55 20.96 -28.35
N LEU A 74 18.37 22.16 -27.79
CA LEU A 74 18.17 23.41 -28.54
C LEU A 74 19.44 24.28 -28.56
N GLN A 75 20.52 23.85 -27.90
CA GLN A 75 21.77 24.60 -27.74
C GLN A 75 21.54 26.03 -27.21
N THR A 76 20.73 26.14 -26.15
CA THR A 76 20.42 27.43 -25.50
C THR A 76 20.56 27.34 -23.98
N CYS A 77 20.55 28.48 -23.28
CA CYS A 77 20.62 28.52 -21.83
C CYS A 77 19.24 28.40 -21.15
N HIS A 78 19.21 27.97 -19.87
CA HIS A 78 18.00 27.79 -19.06
C HIS A 78 17.09 29.02 -19.04
N LYS A 79 17.68 30.22 -18.92
CA LYS A 79 16.94 31.49 -18.89
C LYS A 79 16.16 31.72 -20.19
N THR A 80 16.74 31.34 -21.33
CA THR A 80 16.07 31.43 -22.64
C THR A 80 14.92 30.44 -22.72
N ILE A 81 15.15 29.18 -22.29
CA ILE A 81 14.10 28.15 -22.25
C ILE A 81 12.93 28.59 -21.38
N GLN A 82 13.18 29.10 -20.17
CA GLN A 82 12.14 29.61 -19.28
C GLN A 82 11.35 30.78 -19.89
N ARG A 83 12.04 31.72 -20.56
CA ARG A 83 11.38 32.82 -21.27
C ARG A 83 10.51 32.32 -22.42
N THR A 84 11.00 31.35 -23.20
CA THR A 84 10.23 30.75 -24.30
C THR A 84 9.03 29.96 -23.78
N PHE A 85 9.14 29.28 -22.63
CA PHE A 85 7.99 28.66 -21.96
C PHE A 85 6.92 29.69 -21.58
N ASN A 86 7.31 30.82 -20.97
CA ASN A 86 6.37 31.87 -20.59
C ASN A 86 5.66 32.44 -21.82
N SER A 87 6.40 32.73 -22.89
CA SER A 87 5.83 33.24 -24.14
C SER A 87 4.85 32.25 -24.80
N LEU A 88 5.19 30.95 -24.83
CA LEU A 88 4.27 29.91 -25.32
C LEU A 88 3.01 29.78 -24.45
N LYS A 89 3.13 29.98 -23.13
CA LYS A 89 2.00 29.98 -22.20
C LYS A 89 1.10 31.20 -22.42
N GLU A 90 1.67 32.39 -22.54
CA GLU A 90 0.95 33.64 -22.83
C GLU A 90 0.20 33.56 -24.17
N LYS A 91 0.81 32.95 -25.19
CA LYS A 91 0.18 32.71 -26.50
C LYS A 91 -0.83 31.54 -26.50
N GLY A 92 -1.03 30.86 -25.37
CA GLY A 92 -2.04 29.82 -25.21
C GLY A 92 -1.70 28.48 -25.88
N TRP A 93 -0.43 28.18 -26.15
CA TRP A 93 -0.01 26.91 -26.74
C TRP A 93 0.20 25.82 -25.69
N ILE A 94 0.59 26.21 -24.48
CA ILE A 94 0.89 25.27 -23.40
C ILE A 94 0.34 25.76 -22.06
N ASN A 95 0.00 24.81 -21.21
CA ASN A 95 -0.18 25.04 -19.77
C ASN A 95 1.00 24.40 -19.04
N ARG A 96 1.54 25.07 -18.03
CA ARG A 96 2.68 24.56 -17.27
C ARG A 96 2.54 24.92 -15.80
N ASP A 97 2.60 23.88 -14.97
CA ASP A 97 2.59 24.00 -13.52
C ASP A 97 3.95 23.57 -12.97
N GLN A 98 4.61 24.50 -12.28
CA GLN A 98 5.86 24.21 -11.60
C GLN A 98 5.58 23.65 -10.21
N VAL A 99 5.72 22.34 -10.05
CA VAL A 99 5.64 21.70 -8.74
C VAL A 99 7.04 21.66 -8.13
N LYS A 100 7.28 22.48 -7.10
CA LYS A 100 8.48 22.36 -6.27
C LYS A 100 8.38 21.07 -5.44
N LYS A 101 9.17 20.05 -5.77
CA LYS A 101 9.31 18.86 -4.92
C LYS A 101 10.25 19.15 -3.75
N ARG A 102 10.01 18.50 -2.61
CA ARG A 102 10.85 18.63 -1.39
C ARG A 102 12.33 18.27 -1.61
N SER A 103 12.63 17.52 -2.68
CA SER A 103 14.00 17.10 -3.05
C SER A 103 14.78 18.14 -3.88
N GLY A 104 14.29 19.37 -4.02
CA GLY A 104 14.95 20.44 -4.80
C GLY A 104 14.84 20.31 -6.33
N MET A 105 14.48 19.13 -6.84
CA MET A 105 14.27 18.87 -8.27
C MET A 105 13.00 19.56 -8.78
N GLN A 106 13.16 20.60 -9.59
CA GLN A 106 12.04 21.28 -10.25
C GLN A 106 11.61 20.51 -11.50
N ILE A 107 10.61 19.66 -11.36
CA ILE A 107 9.95 19.02 -12.50
C ILE A 107 8.64 19.73 -12.72
N ALA A 108 8.48 20.35 -13.88
CA ALA A 108 7.25 21.02 -14.26
C ALA A 108 6.47 20.16 -15.24
N ASP A 109 5.19 19.96 -14.93
CA ASP A 109 4.28 19.26 -15.80
C ASP A 109 3.81 20.25 -16.88
N THR A 110 3.98 19.87 -18.15
CA THR A 110 3.59 20.71 -19.29
C THR A 110 2.51 20.00 -20.10
N TRP A 111 1.37 20.64 -20.26
CA TRP A 111 0.28 20.18 -21.10
C TRP A 111 0.23 21.03 -22.36
N LEU A 112 -0.04 20.41 -23.51
CA LEU A 112 -0.50 21.17 -24.66
C LEU A 112 -1.95 21.58 -24.43
N THR A 113 -2.32 22.80 -24.83
CA THR A 113 -3.72 23.23 -24.77
C THR A 113 -4.55 22.47 -25.80
N SER A 114 -5.87 22.41 -25.61
CA SER A 114 -6.78 21.78 -26.58
C SER A 114 -6.60 22.38 -27.98
N ARG A 115 -6.46 23.71 -28.05
CA ARG A 115 -6.14 24.44 -29.29
C ARG A 115 -4.86 23.92 -29.95
N ALA A 116 -3.77 23.78 -29.17
CA ALA A 116 -2.51 23.30 -29.72
C ALA A 116 -2.64 21.87 -30.26
N LEU A 117 -3.30 20.97 -29.52
CA LEU A 117 -3.50 19.59 -29.96
C LEU A 117 -4.34 19.48 -31.24
N GLU A 118 -5.33 20.35 -31.41
CA GLU A 118 -6.15 20.41 -32.62
C GLU A 118 -5.34 20.89 -33.83
N VAL A 119 -4.63 22.02 -33.70
CA VAL A 119 -3.81 22.58 -34.79
C VAL A 119 -2.72 21.58 -35.22
N LEU A 120 -2.09 20.92 -34.24
CA LEU A 120 -1.07 19.91 -34.50
C LEU A 120 -1.62 18.58 -35.03
N GLY A 121 -2.95 18.39 -35.06
CA GLY A 121 -3.57 17.14 -35.54
C GLY A 121 -3.38 15.94 -34.60
N LEU A 122 -3.00 16.22 -33.35
CA LEU A 122 -2.75 15.21 -32.32
C LEU A 122 -4.03 14.80 -31.61
N ALA A 123 -5.00 15.72 -31.46
CA ALA A 123 -6.34 15.36 -31.01
C ALA A 123 -7.09 14.64 -32.14
N THR A 124 -7.58 13.43 -31.86
CA THR A 124 -8.60 12.81 -32.70
C THR A 124 -9.86 13.65 -32.52
N ARG A 125 -10.25 14.43 -33.54
CA ARG A 125 -11.62 14.90 -33.61
C ARG A 125 -12.47 13.63 -33.64
N LEU A 126 -13.17 13.33 -32.54
CA LEU A 126 -14.42 12.60 -32.66
C LEU A 126 -15.22 13.41 -33.64
N SER A 127 -15.30 12.92 -34.86
CA SER A 127 -16.08 13.52 -35.93
C SER A 127 -17.47 13.78 -35.35
N ARG A 128 -17.73 15.03 -34.96
CA ARG A 128 -19.07 15.57 -35.09
C ARG A 128 -19.33 15.42 -36.57
N SER A 129 -20.21 14.49 -36.88
CA SER A 129 -20.83 14.28 -38.18
C SER A 129 -21.30 15.63 -38.73
N ALA A 130 -20.40 16.31 -39.42
CA ALA A 130 -20.74 17.28 -40.43
C ALA A 130 -21.21 16.43 -41.60
N SER A 131 -22.52 16.19 -41.61
CA SER A 131 -23.26 15.85 -42.81
C SER A 131 -22.98 16.96 -43.83
N ASP A 132 -22.05 16.71 -44.74
CA ASP A 132 -22.09 17.29 -46.06
C ASP A 132 -21.87 16.15 -47.06
N ASN A 133 -22.90 15.98 -47.87
CA ASN A 133 -23.05 15.00 -48.91
C ASN A 133 -21.87 15.00 -49.87
N MET A 134 -21.40 13.82 -50.27
CA MET A 134 -21.48 13.33 -51.66
C MET A 134 -20.81 11.95 -51.79
N SER A 135 -21.58 10.99 -52.34
CA SER A 135 -21.15 9.80 -53.10
C SER A 135 -20.30 8.76 -52.36
N GLY A 136 -20.67 7.48 -52.25
CA GLY A 136 -21.61 6.67 -53.00
C GLY A 136 -20.99 5.27 -53.10
N ALA A 137 -21.73 4.24 -52.66
CA ALA A 137 -21.41 2.81 -52.75
C ALA A 137 -20.15 2.35 -51.97
N SER A 138 -20.13 1.26 -51.20
CA SER A 138 -20.87 0.02 -51.33
C SER A 138 -21.15 -0.58 -49.95
N SER A 139 -22.37 -1.09 -49.80
CA SER A 139 -22.75 -2.08 -48.80
C SER A 139 -21.82 -3.28 -48.84
N LEU A 140 -21.43 -3.77 -47.67
CA LEU A 140 -21.39 -5.20 -47.35
C LEU A 140 -21.51 -5.36 -45.83
N SER A 141 -22.71 -5.70 -45.41
CA SER A 141 -23.01 -6.22 -44.08
C SER A 141 -22.63 -7.69 -43.99
N THR A 142 -21.98 -8.06 -42.90
CA THR A 142 -22.06 -9.37 -42.24
C THR A 142 -21.85 -9.08 -40.75
N MET A 143 -22.92 -9.03 -39.93
CA MET A 143 -23.44 -10.16 -39.12
C MET A 143 -22.33 -10.77 -38.24
N SER A 144 -22.39 -10.92 -36.92
CA SER A 144 -23.43 -10.72 -35.92
C SER A 144 -22.78 -10.67 -34.53
N GLU A 145 -23.43 -9.95 -33.62
CA GLU A 145 -23.67 -10.24 -32.21
C GLU A 145 -22.85 -11.36 -31.53
N ASP A 146 -22.09 -10.99 -30.49
CA ASP A 146 -22.33 -11.63 -29.20
C ASP A 146 -22.27 -10.56 -28.10
N SER A 147 -23.45 -10.33 -27.53
CA SER A 147 -23.71 -9.38 -26.47
C SER A 147 -23.59 -10.12 -25.15
N GLN A 148 -22.50 -9.90 -24.41
CA GLN A 148 -22.50 -10.10 -22.97
C GLN A 148 -22.46 -8.75 -22.28
N GLN A 149 -23.67 -8.19 -22.12
CA GLN A 149 -23.97 -7.17 -21.12
C GLN A 149 -23.72 -7.75 -19.73
N ILE A 150 -22.78 -7.16 -18.98
CA ILE A 150 -22.81 -7.20 -17.52
C ILE A 150 -23.44 -5.87 -17.07
N PRO A 151 -24.62 -5.88 -16.44
CA PRO A 151 -25.20 -4.70 -15.84
C PRO A 151 -24.61 -4.52 -14.43
N GLY A 152 -24.03 -3.37 -14.13
CA GLY A 152 -23.58 -3.12 -12.76
C GLY A 152 -22.66 -1.92 -12.58
N SER A 153 -23.28 -0.77 -12.34
CA SER A 153 -22.77 0.35 -11.56
C SER A 153 -21.44 1.01 -11.98
N SER A 154 -21.58 2.07 -12.79
CA SER A 154 -20.63 3.18 -12.81
C SER A 154 -20.75 4.02 -11.53
N GLU A 155 -20.48 3.43 -10.37
CA GLU A 155 -20.39 4.16 -9.10
C GLU A 155 -19.01 3.96 -8.48
N ASN A 156 -18.32 5.08 -8.24
CA ASN A 156 -17.17 5.24 -7.34
C ASN A 156 -15.82 4.66 -7.77
N LYS A 157 -15.20 5.24 -8.80
CA LYS A 157 -13.76 5.07 -9.15
C LYS A 157 -12.75 5.51 -8.06
N ASN A 158 -13.21 5.88 -6.87
CA ASN A 158 -12.37 6.32 -5.74
C ASN A 158 -12.48 5.43 -4.49
N GLN A 159 -13.16 4.28 -4.55
CA GLN A 159 -13.24 3.41 -3.38
C GLN A 159 -11.88 2.74 -3.12
N ILE A 160 -11.23 3.19 -2.05
CA ILE A 160 -10.07 2.54 -1.47
C ILE A 160 -10.54 1.19 -0.91
N PRO A 161 -9.87 0.07 -1.22
CA PRO A 161 -10.18 -1.23 -0.62
C PRO A 161 -10.20 -1.17 0.91
N GLU A 162 -11.11 -1.90 1.57
CA GLU A 162 -11.30 -1.90 3.03
C GLU A 162 -9.99 -2.09 3.82
N ASP A 163 -9.11 -2.96 3.33
CA ASP A 163 -7.78 -3.23 3.92
C ASP A 163 -6.86 -2.00 4.00
N LEU A 164 -7.15 -0.93 3.25
CA LEU A 164 -6.34 0.27 3.13
C LEU A 164 -7.01 1.52 3.73
N VAL A 165 -8.22 1.39 4.29
CA VAL A 165 -8.92 2.46 5.02
C VAL A 165 -8.10 2.92 6.23
N LEU A 166 -7.33 2.02 6.85
CA LEU A 166 -6.40 2.35 7.94
C LEU A 166 -5.34 3.38 7.50
N LEU A 167 -4.90 3.36 6.24
CA LEU A 167 -3.95 4.34 5.71
C LEU A 167 -4.58 5.71 5.50
N GLU A 168 -5.87 5.75 5.17
CA GLU A 168 -6.62 7.00 5.05
C GLU A 168 -6.81 7.66 6.43
N GLN A 169 -7.13 6.87 7.46
CA GLN A 169 -7.22 7.36 8.85
C GLN A 169 -5.89 7.92 9.37
N ILE A 170 -4.77 7.40 8.90
CA ILE A 170 -3.42 7.89 9.23
C ILE A 170 -3.04 9.17 8.43
N GLY A 171 -3.90 9.60 7.49
CA GLY A 171 -3.74 10.84 6.74
C GLY A 171 -3.02 10.68 5.40
N LEU A 172 -2.91 9.47 4.85
CA LEU A 172 -2.43 9.30 3.47
C LEU A 172 -3.54 9.64 2.48
N LYS A 173 -3.18 10.45 1.48
CA LYS A 173 -4.09 10.76 0.36
C LYS A 173 -4.33 9.51 -0.51
N PRO A 174 -5.53 9.34 -1.10
CA PRO A 174 -5.85 8.20 -1.98
C PRO A 174 -4.81 7.97 -3.09
N GLY A 175 -4.36 9.03 -3.76
CA GLY A 175 -3.34 8.92 -4.81
C GLY A 175 -1.98 8.40 -4.33
N ALA A 176 -1.62 8.65 -3.07
CA ALA A 176 -0.40 8.09 -2.47
C ALA A 176 -0.56 6.59 -2.16
N ILE A 177 -1.76 6.18 -1.72
CA ILE A 177 -2.11 4.77 -1.49
C ILE A 177 -2.05 4.00 -2.81
N PHE A 178 -2.68 4.50 -3.88
CA PHE A 178 -2.61 3.85 -5.20
C PHE A 178 -1.19 3.75 -5.74
N LYS A 179 -0.34 4.75 -5.47
CA LYS A 179 1.07 4.68 -5.84
C LYS A 179 1.81 3.57 -5.07
N LEU A 180 1.58 3.46 -3.76
CA LEU A 180 2.17 2.39 -2.95
C LEU A 180 1.65 1.01 -3.36
N MET A 181 0.39 0.90 -3.78
CA MET A 181 -0.14 -0.36 -4.35
C MET A 181 0.64 -0.74 -5.60
N GLY A 182 0.83 0.21 -6.54
CA GLY A 182 1.60 -0.04 -7.75
C GLY A 182 3.07 -0.39 -7.49
N GLU A 183 3.70 0.20 -6.47
CA GLU A 183 5.06 -0.14 -6.05
C GLU A 183 5.12 -1.53 -5.39
N ALA A 184 4.15 -1.88 -4.55
CA ALA A 184 4.06 -3.20 -3.93
C ALA A 184 3.84 -4.31 -4.96
N THR A 185 2.93 -4.09 -5.93
CA THR A 185 2.66 -5.07 -7.00
C THR A 185 3.90 -5.33 -7.86
N LYS A 186 4.73 -4.32 -8.10
CA LYS A 186 6.01 -4.49 -8.83
C LYS A 186 7.01 -5.36 -8.10
N MET A 187 6.99 -5.32 -6.77
CA MET A 187 7.83 -6.15 -5.90
C MET A 187 7.19 -7.52 -5.60
N GLY A 188 6.01 -7.83 -6.18
CA GLY A 188 5.31 -9.10 -5.94
C GLY A 188 4.55 -9.17 -4.60
N HIS A 189 4.41 -8.05 -3.89
CA HIS A 189 3.71 -7.99 -2.61
C HIS A 189 2.34 -7.32 -2.75
N ARG A 190 1.37 -7.74 -1.92
CA ARG A 190 0.06 -7.06 -1.81
C ARG A 190 0.10 -6.07 -0.65
N LEU A 191 -0.07 -4.78 -0.93
CA LEU A 191 0.03 -3.70 0.08
C LEU A 191 -0.84 -3.95 1.32
N GLY A 192 -2.05 -4.49 1.15
CA GLY A 192 -2.94 -4.83 2.26
C GLY A 192 -2.33 -5.80 3.28
N GLN A 193 -1.53 -6.77 2.84
CA GLN A 193 -0.86 -7.72 3.74
C GLN A 193 0.23 -7.04 4.58
N ILE A 194 1.00 -6.14 3.95
CA ILE A 194 2.02 -5.33 4.63
C ILE A 194 1.37 -4.46 5.71
N VAL A 195 0.26 -3.79 5.36
CA VAL A 195 -0.47 -2.91 6.28
C VAL A 195 -1.06 -3.70 7.44
N ARG A 196 -1.66 -4.86 7.18
CA ARG A 196 -2.21 -5.74 8.23
C ARG A 196 -1.14 -6.23 9.19
N ALA A 197 0.00 -6.67 8.68
CA ALA A 197 1.07 -7.23 9.48
C ALA A 197 1.83 -6.17 10.31
N ALA A 198 2.00 -4.96 9.76
CA ALA A 198 2.77 -3.87 10.37
C ALA A 198 1.89 -2.72 10.91
N ALA A 199 0.57 -2.90 11.01
CA ALA A 199 -0.39 -1.88 11.44
C ALA A 199 0.04 -1.04 12.67
N PRO A 200 0.51 -1.62 13.79
CA PRO A 200 0.90 -0.82 14.95
C PRO A 200 2.16 0.02 14.71
N LEU A 201 3.12 -0.48 13.91
CA LEU A 201 4.33 0.24 13.56
C LEU A 201 4.05 1.38 12.58
N ILE A 202 3.09 1.18 11.67
CA ILE A 202 2.66 2.21 10.72
C ILE A 202 1.95 3.35 11.44
N ARG A 203 1.11 3.06 12.45
CA ARG A 203 0.45 4.09 13.28
C ARG A 203 1.45 4.93 14.09
N ALA A 204 2.53 4.31 14.57
CA ALA A 204 3.57 5.00 15.33
C ALA A 204 4.55 5.80 14.46
N ALA A 205 4.51 5.64 13.13
CA ALA A 205 5.48 6.26 12.24
C ALA A 205 5.16 7.75 12.01
N GLN A 206 6.17 8.62 12.20
CA GLN A 206 6.06 10.05 11.87
C GLN A 206 5.87 10.31 10.36
N PHE A 207 6.38 9.41 9.51
CA PHE A 207 6.28 9.51 8.04
C PHE A 207 5.77 8.21 7.42
N PRO A 208 4.44 7.97 7.47
CA PRO A 208 3.83 6.70 7.06
C PRO A 208 4.14 6.30 5.61
N PHE A 209 4.12 7.24 4.67
CA PHE A 209 4.39 6.95 3.25
C PHE A 209 5.82 6.47 3.00
N GLY A 210 6.81 7.15 3.58
CA GLY A 210 8.23 6.78 3.42
C GLY A 210 8.56 5.47 4.13
N TYR A 211 7.95 5.25 5.29
CA TYR A 211 8.07 4.01 6.03
C TYR A 211 7.51 2.81 5.24
N LEU A 212 6.30 2.94 4.69
CA LEU A 212 5.67 1.92 3.86
C LEU A 212 6.51 1.58 2.63
N ARG A 213 7.10 2.59 1.97
CA ARG A 213 7.99 2.36 0.83
C ARG A 213 9.21 1.51 1.20
N LYS A 214 9.84 1.78 2.34
CA LYS A 214 10.93 0.93 2.86
C LYS A 214 10.48 -0.49 3.17
N LEU A 215 9.26 -0.66 3.73
CA LEU A 215 8.72 -2.00 3.98
C LEU A 215 8.48 -2.77 2.68
N ILE A 216 7.99 -2.10 1.62
CA ILE A 216 7.79 -2.69 0.29
C ILE A 216 9.13 -3.09 -0.36
N GLU A 217 10.19 -2.31 -0.15
CA GLU A 217 11.54 -2.62 -0.65
C GLU A 217 12.20 -3.79 0.09
N THR A 218 11.71 -4.14 1.28
CA THR A 218 12.28 -5.24 2.06
C THR A 218 11.68 -6.57 1.61
N ASP A 219 12.53 -7.48 1.13
CA ASP A 219 12.12 -8.83 0.74
C ASP A 219 11.78 -9.67 1.98
N ARG A 220 10.50 -9.65 2.35
CA ARG A 220 9.94 -10.42 3.46
C ARG A 220 8.63 -11.04 3.01
N ASP A 221 8.36 -12.23 3.53
CA ASP A 221 7.07 -12.87 3.31
C ASP A 221 5.99 -12.20 4.18
N TRP A 222 5.39 -11.15 3.63
CA TRP A 222 4.34 -10.38 4.28
C TRP A 222 3.03 -11.14 4.48
N ALA A 223 2.83 -12.29 3.83
CA ALA A 223 1.65 -13.14 4.07
C ALA A 223 1.75 -13.86 5.43
N ASN A 224 2.96 -14.25 5.83
CA ASN A 224 3.23 -14.95 7.09
C ASN A 224 3.88 -14.05 8.15
N TYR A 225 4.26 -12.83 7.80
CA TYR A 225 4.89 -11.90 8.73
C TYR A 225 3.89 -11.41 9.79
N THR A 226 4.30 -11.50 11.05
CA THR A 226 3.66 -10.80 12.17
C THR A 226 4.68 -9.85 12.78
N CYS A 227 4.32 -8.58 12.95
CA CYS A 227 5.29 -7.64 13.50
C CYS A 227 5.55 -7.93 14.99
N ALA A 228 6.77 -7.64 15.45
CA ALA A 228 7.16 -7.89 16.84
C ALA A 228 6.24 -7.21 17.87
N ALA A 229 5.56 -6.11 17.50
CA ALA A 229 4.61 -5.44 18.38
C ALA A 229 3.33 -6.27 18.60
N THR A 230 2.76 -6.87 17.55
CA THR A 230 1.59 -7.74 17.70
C THR A 230 1.92 -9.05 18.41
N LEU A 231 3.15 -9.54 18.23
CA LEU A 231 3.64 -10.72 18.95
C LEU A 231 3.75 -10.45 20.45
N ARG A 232 4.31 -9.30 20.85
CA ARG A 232 4.35 -8.87 22.26
C ARG A 232 2.98 -8.60 22.86
N GLU A 233 2.06 -8.01 22.10
CA GLU A 233 0.68 -7.82 22.56
C GLU A 233 -0.01 -9.17 22.82
N LYS A 234 0.15 -10.14 21.92
CA LYS A 234 -0.38 -11.50 22.12
C LYS A 234 0.26 -12.20 23.32
N GLU A 235 1.56 -12.06 23.51
CA GLU A 235 2.25 -12.61 24.69
C GLU A 235 1.76 -11.94 25.98
N ALA A 236 1.53 -10.63 25.96
CA ALA A 236 1.00 -9.89 27.10
C ALA A 236 -0.45 -10.29 27.42
N THR A 237 -1.32 -10.43 26.42
CA THR A 237 -2.70 -10.90 26.64
C THR A 237 -2.72 -12.34 27.13
N GLN A 238 -1.89 -13.23 26.57
CA GLN A 238 -1.75 -14.61 27.06
C GLN A 238 -1.23 -14.64 28.50
N ALA A 239 -0.26 -13.80 28.86
CA ALA A 239 0.24 -13.72 30.23
C ALA A 239 -0.84 -13.21 31.21
N VAL A 240 -1.69 -12.27 30.79
CA VAL A 240 -2.82 -11.78 31.59
C VAL A 240 -3.89 -12.87 31.71
N GLU A 241 -4.26 -13.55 30.62
CA GLU A 241 -5.23 -14.65 30.63
C GLU A 241 -4.76 -15.80 31.53
N VAL A 242 -3.49 -16.21 31.45
CA VAL A 242 -2.91 -17.23 32.33
C VAL A 242 -2.94 -16.78 33.79
N LYS A 243 -2.69 -15.50 34.10
CA LYS A 243 -2.81 -14.95 35.46
C LYS A 243 -4.26 -14.96 35.94
N VAL A 244 -5.21 -14.55 35.12
CA VAL A 244 -6.65 -14.55 35.46
C VAL A 244 -7.14 -15.98 35.67
N GLN A 245 -6.75 -16.93 34.83
CA GLN A 245 -7.08 -18.36 34.99
C GLN A 245 -6.49 -18.94 36.29
N LYS A 246 -5.24 -18.60 36.62
CA LYS A 246 -4.62 -19.01 37.89
C LYS A 246 -5.35 -18.40 39.09
N ASN A 247 -5.67 -17.11 39.06
CA ASN A 247 -6.37 -16.43 40.15
C ASN A 247 -7.79 -16.97 40.34
N THR A 248 -8.52 -17.24 39.26
CA THR A 248 -9.87 -17.83 39.34
C THR A 248 -9.84 -19.27 39.82
N ALA A 249 -8.85 -20.08 39.41
CA ALA A 249 -8.66 -21.42 39.94
C ALA A 249 -8.34 -21.38 41.44
N GLN A 250 -7.47 -20.47 41.87
CA GLN A 250 -7.14 -20.27 43.28
C GLN A 250 -8.36 -19.86 44.11
N ALA A 251 -9.18 -18.92 43.63
CA ALA A 251 -10.40 -18.49 44.32
C ALA A 251 -11.42 -19.64 44.51
N VAL A 252 -11.57 -20.52 43.51
CA VAL A 252 -12.45 -21.71 43.63
C VAL A 252 -11.92 -22.68 44.68
N ILE A 253 -10.60 -22.89 44.72
CA ILE A 253 -9.93 -23.76 45.69
C ILE A 253 -10.07 -23.21 47.11
N GLU A 254 -9.85 -21.90 47.30
CA GLU A 254 -10.02 -21.22 48.59
C GLU A 254 -11.47 -21.26 49.08
N ALA A 255 -12.44 -21.07 48.19
CA ALA A 255 -13.86 -21.18 48.54
C ALA A 255 -14.26 -22.61 48.95
N ALA A 256 -13.65 -23.63 48.35
CA ALA A 256 -13.90 -25.03 48.70
C ALA A 256 -13.14 -25.52 49.94
N MET A 257 -12.08 -24.81 50.37
CA MET A 257 -11.28 -25.10 51.57
C MET A 257 -11.28 -23.92 52.54
N PRO A 258 -12.41 -23.65 53.23
CA PRO A 258 -12.42 -22.69 54.33
C PRO A 258 -11.42 -23.09 55.42
N ALA A 259 -10.88 -22.12 56.16
CA ALA A 259 -9.72 -22.28 57.05
C ALA A 259 -9.63 -23.62 57.79
N GLY A 260 -8.63 -24.44 57.41
CA GLY A 260 -8.36 -25.75 58.04
C GLY A 260 -9.10 -26.93 57.41
N ALA A 261 -9.98 -26.71 56.44
CA ALA A 261 -10.67 -27.77 55.71
C ALA A 261 -9.71 -28.58 54.84
N LEU A 262 -9.97 -29.88 54.83
CA LEU A 262 -9.22 -30.89 54.11
C LEU A 262 -10.13 -31.43 52.99
N LEU A 263 -9.64 -31.53 51.76
CA LEU A 263 -10.35 -32.19 50.66
C LEU A 263 -9.82 -33.60 50.46
N THR A 264 -10.66 -34.53 50.06
CA THR A 264 -10.26 -35.89 49.68
C THR A 264 -10.96 -36.32 48.40
N ASN A 265 -10.46 -37.40 47.80
CA ASN A 265 -11.01 -37.99 46.59
C ASN A 265 -11.95 -39.13 46.94
N ALA A 266 -12.71 -39.61 45.96
CA ALA A 266 -13.59 -40.76 46.14
C ALA A 266 -12.88 -42.03 46.64
N ALA A 267 -11.57 -42.15 46.40
CA ALA A 267 -10.77 -43.29 46.86
C ALA A 267 -10.29 -43.16 48.32
N GLY A 268 -10.39 -41.97 48.93
CA GLY A 268 -9.97 -41.72 50.32
C GLY A 268 -8.49 -41.97 50.60
N ARG A 269 -7.61 -41.94 49.59
CA ARG A 269 -6.17 -42.25 49.75
C ARG A 269 -5.29 -41.01 49.90
N GLN A 270 -5.77 -39.87 49.42
CA GLN A 270 -5.04 -38.61 49.45
C GLN A 270 -5.93 -37.51 50.01
N VAL A 271 -5.29 -36.61 50.74
CA VAL A 271 -5.88 -35.40 51.29
C VAL A 271 -5.17 -34.20 50.73
N TRP A 272 -5.92 -33.18 50.32
CA TRP A 272 -5.42 -31.88 49.92
C TRP A 272 -5.75 -30.86 51.01
N MET A 273 -4.77 -30.01 51.31
CA MET A 273 -4.90 -28.98 52.33
C MET A 273 -4.22 -27.68 51.90
N MET A 274 -4.79 -26.55 52.30
CA MET A 274 -4.19 -25.23 52.11
C MET A 274 -3.28 -24.89 53.28
N ARG A 275 -2.00 -24.62 53.00
CA ARG A 275 -1.03 -24.11 53.98
C ARG A 275 -0.15 -23.04 53.34
N TYR A 276 0.11 -21.95 54.08
CA TYR A 276 1.00 -20.86 53.65
C TYR A 276 0.67 -20.33 52.23
N GLY A 277 -0.61 -20.27 51.87
CA GLY A 277 -1.06 -19.82 50.54
C GLY A 277 -0.81 -20.79 49.39
N ALA A 278 -0.50 -22.06 49.66
CA ALA A 278 -0.35 -23.10 48.65
C ALA A 278 -1.11 -24.39 49.02
N VAL A 279 -1.51 -25.14 47.99
CA VAL A 279 -2.13 -26.46 48.17
C VAL A 279 -1.04 -27.53 48.29
N TYR A 280 -1.14 -28.34 49.33
CA TYR A 280 -0.34 -29.54 49.52
C TYR A 280 -1.22 -30.78 49.50
N SER A 281 -0.71 -31.83 48.88
CA SER A 281 -1.25 -33.18 48.96
C SER A 281 -0.47 -34.00 49.99
N CYS A 282 -1.18 -34.79 50.77
CA CYS A 282 -0.64 -35.71 51.78
C CYS A 282 -1.41 -37.04 51.67
N PRO A 283 -0.73 -38.20 51.70
CA PRO A 283 -1.41 -39.48 51.88
C PRO A 283 -2.20 -39.50 53.19
N VAL A 284 -3.37 -40.16 53.20
CA VAL A 284 -4.18 -40.29 54.42
C VAL A 284 -3.42 -41.05 55.52
N ASP A 285 -2.63 -42.07 55.18
CA ASP A 285 -1.84 -42.85 56.15
C ASP A 285 -0.77 -42.03 56.88
N ASP A 286 -0.39 -40.87 56.32
CA ASP A 286 0.58 -39.96 56.92
C ASP A 286 -0.12 -38.91 57.81
N LEU A 287 -1.47 -38.79 57.81
CA LEU A 287 -2.17 -37.82 58.67
C LEU A 287 -1.98 -38.09 60.16
N ASP A 288 -1.84 -39.35 60.59
CA ASP A 288 -1.69 -39.68 62.02
C ASP A 288 -0.27 -39.43 62.55
N LYS A 289 0.69 -39.15 61.65
CA LYS A 289 2.07 -38.86 62.02
C LYS A 289 2.25 -37.40 62.41
N ALA A 290 3.25 -37.14 63.26
CA ALA A 290 3.68 -35.79 63.58
C ALA A 290 3.99 -34.99 62.29
N ASP A 291 3.67 -33.71 62.30
CA ASP A 291 3.67 -32.84 61.11
C ASP A 291 5.01 -32.83 60.36
N SER A 292 6.13 -33.00 61.10
CA SER A 292 7.50 -33.10 60.57
C SER A 292 7.79 -34.38 59.79
N LEU A 293 6.99 -35.44 59.98
CA LEU A 293 7.14 -36.75 59.33
C LEU A 293 6.17 -36.95 58.16
N ARG A 294 5.32 -35.95 57.89
CA ARG A 294 4.31 -36.02 56.82
C ARG A 294 4.95 -35.74 55.47
N ARG A 295 4.62 -36.57 54.48
CA ARG A 295 5.07 -36.37 53.09
C ARG A 295 4.14 -35.40 52.38
N TYR A 296 4.56 -34.14 52.34
CA TYR A 296 3.87 -33.09 51.59
C TYR A 296 4.38 -33.02 50.15
N ALA A 297 3.44 -33.11 49.20
CA ALA A 297 3.70 -32.80 47.80
C ALA A 297 2.88 -31.58 47.37
N ARG A 298 3.57 -30.51 46.95
CA ARG A 298 2.93 -29.28 46.48
C ARG A 298 2.21 -29.53 45.15
N VAL A 299 0.95 -29.11 45.06
CA VAL A 299 0.19 -29.22 43.81
C VAL A 299 0.60 -28.08 42.87
N ALA A 300 1.15 -28.42 41.71
CA ALA A 300 1.58 -27.46 40.70
C ALA A 300 0.44 -27.02 39.76
N ASP A 301 -0.56 -27.89 39.54
CA ASP A 301 -1.65 -27.68 38.59
C ASP A 301 -2.96 -27.35 39.31
N LEU A 302 -3.11 -26.06 39.67
CA LEU A 302 -4.30 -25.55 40.35
C LEU A 302 -5.54 -25.58 39.45
N ALA A 303 -5.37 -25.51 38.12
CA ALA A 303 -6.49 -25.52 37.18
C ALA A 303 -7.22 -26.87 37.19
N LYS A 304 -6.48 -27.99 37.12
CA LYS A 304 -7.06 -29.33 37.21
C LYS A 304 -7.72 -29.60 38.56
N MET A 305 -7.16 -29.07 39.64
CA MET A 305 -7.77 -29.20 40.96
C MET A 305 -9.08 -28.42 41.06
N ALA A 306 -9.12 -27.17 40.58
CA ALA A 306 -10.35 -26.39 40.54
C ALA A 306 -11.43 -27.06 39.66
N GLU A 307 -11.05 -27.68 38.54
CA GLU A 307 -11.96 -28.49 37.72
C GLU A 307 -12.48 -29.72 38.47
N ALA A 308 -11.61 -30.44 39.19
CA ALA A 308 -12.01 -31.61 39.98
C ALA A 308 -12.96 -31.25 41.14
N ILE A 309 -12.81 -30.05 41.73
CA ILE A 309 -13.74 -29.50 42.73
C ILE A 309 -15.09 -29.20 42.07
N ARG A 310 -15.11 -28.48 40.93
CA ARG A 310 -16.36 -28.16 40.21
C ARG A 310 -17.10 -29.42 39.73
N ALA A 311 -16.35 -30.44 39.33
CA ALA A 311 -16.89 -31.73 38.91
C ALA A 311 -17.33 -32.61 40.09
N GLY A 312 -17.22 -32.15 41.34
CA GLY A 312 -17.60 -32.89 42.55
C GLY A 312 -16.74 -34.12 42.86
N LYS A 313 -15.56 -34.24 42.23
CA LYS A 313 -14.64 -35.37 42.44
C LYS A 313 -13.81 -35.22 43.72
N LEU A 314 -13.70 -33.99 44.22
CA LEU A 314 -13.07 -33.64 45.49
C LEU A 314 -14.13 -33.11 46.44
N PHE A 315 -14.14 -33.62 47.66
CA PHE A 315 -15.11 -33.26 48.71
C PHE A 315 -14.42 -33.16 50.07
N LEU A 316 -15.09 -32.56 51.05
CA LEU A 316 -14.54 -32.36 52.39
C LEU A 316 -14.24 -33.71 53.07
N TYR A 317 -13.00 -33.89 53.49
CA TYR A 317 -12.54 -35.02 54.27
C TYR A 317 -13.29 -35.06 55.61
N GLY A 318 -13.83 -36.24 55.95
CA GLY A 318 -14.69 -36.42 57.13
C GLY A 318 -16.19 -36.20 56.87
N SER A 319 -16.58 -35.70 55.70
CA SER A 319 -17.99 -35.72 55.28
C SER A 319 -18.37 -37.16 54.90
N ARG A 320 -19.21 -37.81 55.72
CA ARG A 320 -19.75 -39.15 55.43
C ARG A 320 -20.63 -39.06 54.19
N ARG A 321 -20.42 -39.98 53.23
CA ARG A 321 -21.43 -40.26 52.21
C ARG A 321 -22.62 -40.93 52.89
N GLU A 322 -23.80 -40.34 52.74
CA GLU A 322 -25.05 -41.11 52.68
C GLU A 322 -25.16 -41.78 51.31
#